data_AF-A0A812Q8F6-F1
#
_entry.id   AF-A0A812Q8F6-F1
#
_cell.length_a   1.000
_cell.length_b   1.000
_cell.length_c   1.000
_cell.angle_alpha   90.00
_cell.angle_beta   90.00
_cell.angle_gamma   90.00
#
_symmetry.space_group_name_H-M   'P 1'
#
loop_
_entity.id
_entity.type
_entity.pdbx_description
1 polymer ?
#
loop_
_entity_poly.entity_id
_entity_poly.type
_entity_poly.pdbx_seq_one_letter_code
_entity_poly.pdbx_strand_id
1 'polypeptide(L)'
;METSLRSGIEGRLHLHVFMEFNKAVDWTGLRAVTFNGVRPNAQATAGRGAKMREMKNHGHFYVFADKVGTLKVATSGYEPWKDYPVKGWCQVRLGFVGRLKQVESVRFHERLGEYQAEQLATEQRLQALKRPFRPEVLAALQPWADQYSADQLRYKFLVLRGGSRTGKSTLAKSLGDVYGWGSPYIQTVQGAPAPDLKEFDKESHGYILFDNVNDMQFVLDYRALVQSNNSVHTLGQSQTGMYAYRVWVYKVPIVMTVDDSAVWNSHEPWIRENMFELVLRGPCYE
;
A
#
# COMPACT_ATOMS: atom_id res chain seq x y z
N MET A 1 18.86 26.44 16.40
CA MET A 1 20.20 26.09 16.91
C MET A 1 20.72 24.93 16.09
N GLU A 2 21.98 25.00 15.65
CA GLU A 2 22.60 23.98 14.79
C GLU A 2 24.07 23.76 15.15
N THR A 3 24.62 22.58 14.87
CA THR A 3 26.05 22.29 14.99
C THR A 3 26.85 22.96 13.89
N SER A 4 28.00 23.53 14.24
CA SER A 4 28.89 24.18 13.29
C SER A 4 29.73 23.15 12.52
N LEU A 5 29.23 22.72 11.36
CA LEU A 5 29.82 21.63 10.56
C LEU A 5 31.24 21.89 10.03
N ARG A 6 31.70 23.15 10.05
CA ARG A 6 33.03 23.56 9.54
C ARG A 6 33.90 24.23 10.61
N SER A 7 33.50 24.15 11.87
CA SER A 7 34.29 24.68 12.97
C SER A 7 35.44 23.73 13.30
N GLY A 8 36.65 24.25 13.45
CA GLY A 8 37.79 23.50 14.01
C GLY A 8 37.68 23.21 15.52
N ILE A 9 36.58 23.65 16.14
CA ILE A 9 36.26 23.41 17.55
C ILE A 9 35.08 22.45 17.60
N GLU A 10 35.31 21.28 18.18
CA GLU A 10 34.30 20.24 18.39
C GLU A 10 33.16 20.74 19.29
N GLY A 11 31.92 20.35 18.97
CA GLY A 11 30.74 20.74 19.74
C GLY A 11 30.31 22.21 19.61
N ARG A 12 30.94 23.02 18.75
CA ARG A 12 30.53 24.41 18.54
C ARG A 12 29.12 24.49 17.96
N LEU A 13 28.26 25.29 18.59
CA LEU A 13 26.88 25.52 18.15
C LEU A 13 26.71 26.92 17.54
N HIS A 14 25.84 27.02 16.55
CA HIS A 14 25.38 28.26 15.94
C HIS A 14 23.90 28.49 16.27
N LEU A 15 23.58 29.71 16.66
CA LEU A 15 22.22 30.17 16.85
C LEU A 15 21.85 31.12 15.71
N HIS A 16 20.78 30.79 14.99
CA HIS A 16 20.16 31.66 14.01
C HIS A 16 18.85 32.17 14.59
N VAL A 17 18.69 33.49 14.61
CA VAL A 17 17.47 34.15 15.08
C VAL A 17 17.07 35.18 14.04
N PHE A 18 15.79 35.20 13.69
CA PHE A 18 15.17 36.25 12.90
C PHE A 18 14.21 37.01 13.82
N MET A 19 14.38 38.32 13.92
CA MET A 19 13.58 39.19 14.79
C MET A 19 12.95 40.29 13.97
N GLU A 20 11.65 40.46 14.11
CA GLU A 20 10.90 41.57 13.52
C GLU A 20 10.57 42.60 14.60
N PHE A 21 10.80 43.87 14.29
CA PHE A 21 10.54 44.99 15.21
C PHE A 21 9.54 45.95 14.59
N ASN A 22 8.62 46.45 15.40
CA ASN A 22 7.62 47.45 14.97
C ASN A 22 8.22 48.85 14.75
N LYS A 23 9.46 49.08 15.18
CA LYS A 23 10.20 50.33 15.01
C LYS A 23 11.63 50.02 14.59
N ALA A 24 12.27 50.97 13.91
CA ALA A 24 13.68 50.86 13.57
C ALA A 24 14.52 50.72 14.85
N VAL A 25 15.40 49.72 14.87
CA VAL A 25 16.32 49.47 15.98
C VAL A 25 17.69 49.96 15.58
N ASP A 26 18.39 50.62 16.49
CA ASP A 26 19.77 51.00 16.29
C ASP A 26 20.69 49.78 16.46
N TRP A 27 21.25 49.33 15.34
CA TRP A 27 22.14 48.17 15.29
C TRP A 27 23.62 48.55 15.44
N THR A 28 23.97 49.83 15.60
CA THR A 28 25.38 50.24 15.70
C THR A 28 26.06 49.73 16.98
N GLY A 29 25.30 49.63 18.08
CA GLY A 29 25.84 49.19 19.36
C GLY A 29 25.95 47.68 19.55
N LEU A 30 25.08 46.88 18.93
CA LEU A 30 24.90 45.41 19.09
C LEU A 30 24.88 44.87 20.54
N ARG A 31 24.95 45.72 21.57
CA ARG A 31 25.06 45.33 22.99
C ARG A 31 23.88 44.48 23.43
N ALA A 32 22.68 44.83 22.99
CA ALA A 32 21.44 44.13 23.34
C ALA A 32 21.36 42.69 22.80
N VAL A 33 22.16 42.35 21.78
CA VAL A 33 22.15 41.03 21.12
C VAL A 33 23.52 40.34 21.20
N THR A 34 24.45 40.92 21.95
CA THR A 34 25.75 40.30 22.23
C THR A 34 25.57 39.27 23.32
N PHE A 35 25.96 38.03 23.05
CA PHE A 35 25.82 36.93 24.00
C PHE A 35 27.20 36.42 24.38
N ASN A 36 27.53 36.45 25.68
CA ASN A 36 28.83 36.03 26.21
C ASN A 36 30.03 36.66 25.47
N GLY A 37 29.95 37.95 25.15
CA GLY A 37 30.98 38.69 24.41
C GLY A 37 31.03 38.40 22.90
N VAL A 38 30.23 37.45 22.40
CA VAL A 38 30.11 37.15 20.97
C VAL A 38 29.12 38.11 20.32
N ARG A 39 29.61 38.93 19.40
CA ARG A 39 28.78 39.82 18.61
C ARG A 39 28.20 39.08 17.41
N PRO A 40 26.89 39.14 17.16
CA PRO A 40 26.31 38.55 15.97
C PRO A 40 26.73 39.35 14.73
N ASN A 41 26.77 38.68 13.58
CA ASN A 41 26.84 39.37 12.30
C ASN A 41 25.47 40.01 12.02
N ALA A 42 25.36 41.32 12.22
CA ALA A 42 24.15 42.08 11.95
C ALA A 42 24.34 42.90 10.67
N GLN A 43 23.62 42.51 9.62
CA GLN A 43 23.59 43.25 8.35
C GLN A 43 22.20 43.87 8.16
N ALA A 44 22.16 45.15 7.77
CA ALA A 44 20.91 45.81 7.45
C ALA A 44 20.26 45.17 6.21
N THR A 45 18.96 44.88 6.29
CA THR A 45 18.20 44.35 5.15
C THR A 45 17.94 45.47 4.13
N ALA A 46 18.36 45.29 2.88
CA ALA A 46 18.25 46.31 1.82
C ALA A 46 16.85 46.42 1.18
N GLY A 47 15.88 45.59 1.59
CA GLY A 47 14.53 45.57 1.03
C GLY A 47 13.73 46.83 1.39
N ARG A 48 13.03 47.43 0.42
CA ARG A 48 12.09 48.55 0.63
C ARG A 48 10.72 48.24 0.03
N GLY A 49 9.65 48.80 0.61
CA GLY A 49 8.29 48.67 0.10
C GLY A 49 7.81 47.22 -0.01
N ALA A 50 7.17 46.84 -1.12
CA ALA A 50 6.65 45.50 -1.36
C ALA A 50 7.72 44.39 -1.26
N LYS A 51 8.99 44.70 -1.56
CA LYS A 51 10.12 43.75 -1.43
C LYS A 51 10.47 43.42 0.03
N MET A 52 10.04 44.24 1.00
CA MET A 52 10.26 43.98 2.42
C MET A 52 9.52 42.72 2.90
N ARG A 53 8.28 42.53 2.43
CA ARG A 53 7.48 41.35 2.80
C ARG A 53 8.12 40.06 2.30
N GLU A 54 8.67 40.08 1.10
CA GLU A 54 9.41 38.95 0.55
C GLU A 54 10.68 38.63 1.37
N MET A 55 11.45 39.64 1.75
CA MET A 55 12.65 39.46 2.57
C MET A 55 12.33 38.90 3.95
N LYS A 56 11.22 39.33 4.56
CA LYS A 56 10.72 38.77 5.82
C LYS A 56 10.40 37.28 5.68
N ASN A 57 9.66 36.91 4.63
CA ASN A 57 9.31 35.51 4.36
C ASN A 57 10.57 34.64 4.18
N HIS A 58 11.61 35.17 3.52
CA HIS A 58 12.90 34.48 3.39
C HIS A 58 13.60 34.31 4.74
N GLY A 59 13.61 35.36 5.58
CA GLY A 59 14.18 35.32 6.93
C GLY A 59 13.48 34.29 7.82
N HIS A 60 12.15 34.30 7.86
CA HIS A 60 11.34 33.33 8.58
C HIS A 60 11.58 31.90 8.09
N PHE A 61 11.62 31.69 6.78
CA PHE A 61 11.92 30.36 6.24
C PHE A 61 13.33 29.88 6.61
N TYR A 62 14.33 30.76 6.56
CA TYR A 62 15.71 30.39 6.85
C TYR A 62 15.91 29.85 8.27
N VAL A 63 15.21 30.41 9.25
CA VAL A 63 15.27 29.95 10.66
C VAL A 63 14.35 28.76 10.94
N PHE A 64 13.27 28.61 10.18
CA PHE A 64 12.41 27.43 10.23
C PHE A 64 13.06 26.19 9.61
N ALA A 65 13.78 26.37 8.50
CA ALA A 65 14.27 25.29 7.66
C ALA A 65 15.21 24.35 8.41
N ASP A 66 14.93 23.05 8.30
CA ASP A 66 15.79 21.99 8.81
C ASP A 66 17.07 21.91 7.97
N LYS A 67 18.17 22.36 8.57
CA LYS A 67 19.50 22.30 7.98
C LYS A 67 20.25 21.11 8.57
N VAL A 68 21.19 20.55 7.83
CA VAL A 68 22.10 19.53 8.38
C VAL A 68 22.77 20.08 9.64
N GLY A 69 22.69 19.33 10.74
CA GLY A 69 23.18 19.75 12.06
C GLY A 69 22.16 20.53 12.91
N THR A 70 20.91 20.70 12.48
CA THR A 70 19.88 21.37 13.30
C THR A 70 19.57 20.54 14.54
N LEU A 71 19.70 21.16 15.72
CA LEU A 71 19.40 20.55 17.01
C LEU A 71 18.03 20.97 17.54
N LYS A 72 17.63 22.22 17.28
CA LYS A 72 16.36 22.78 17.75
C LYS A 72 15.87 23.91 16.87
N VAL A 73 14.58 23.89 16.56
CA VAL A 73 13.83 24.96 15.89
C VAL A 73 12.69 25.38 16.82
N ALA A 74 12.45 26.69 16.93
CA ALA A 74 11.30 27.25 17.62
C ALA A 74 10.84 28.49 16.86
N THR A 75 9.53 28.66 16.70
CA THR A 75 8.92 29.82 16.05
C THR A 75 7.81 30.38 16.93
N SER A 76 7.44 31.64 16.71
CA SER A 76 6.36 32.32 17.44
C SER A 76 4.95 31.95 16.93
N GLY A 77 4.79 30.79 16.29
CA GLY A 77 3.55 30.38 15.63
C GLY A 77 3.33 30.96 14.23
N TYR A 78 4.33 31.66 13.66
CA TYR A 78 4.30 32.13 12.27
C TYR A 78 4.82 31.01 11.34
N GLU A 79 3.89 30.33 10.68
CA GLU A 79 4.11 29.05 10.02
C GLU A 79 4.25 29.16 8.50
N PRO A 80 5.17 28.39 7.94
CA PRO A 80 5.33 28.25 6.50
C PRO A 80 4.03 27.77 5.80
N TRP A 81 3.69 28.39 4.66
CA TRP A 81 2.61 28.03 3.71
C TRP A 81 1.20 28.32 4.24
N LYS A 82 1.08 28.57 5.53
CA LYS A 82 -0.11 29.12 6.16
C LYS A 82 -0.04 30.65 6.21
N ASP A 83 1.02 31.17 6.82
CA ASP A 83 1.14 32.61 7.06
C ASP A 83 1.97 33.31 5.97
N TYR A 84 2.81 32.56 5.26
CA TYR A 84 3.60 33.09 4.14
C TYR A 84 3.95 32.06 3.06
N PRO A 85 4.00 32.49 1.79
CA PRO A 85 4.39 31.63 0.68
C PRO A 85 5.91 31.40 0.67
N VAL A 86 6.32 30.20 0.27
CA VAL A 86 7.73 29.85 0.06
C VAL A 86 7.99 29.46 -1.39
N LYS A 87 9.04 30.06 -1.95
CA LYS A 87 9.42 29.92 -3.37
C LYS A 87 10.06 28.55 -3.62
N GLY A 88 9.91 28.03 -4.85
CA GLY A 88 10.30 26.66 -5.22
C GLY A 88 11.75 26.25 -4.92
N TRP A 89 12.72 27.18 -4.95
CA TRP A 89 14.12 26.87 -4.62
C TRP A 89 14.35 26.54 -3.14
N CYS A 90 13.43 26.91 -2.24
CA CYS A 90 13.45 26.57 -0.83
C CYS A 90 12.89 25.17 -0.52
N GLN A 91 12.15 24.55 -1.45
CA GLN A 91 11.61 23.19 -1.32
C GLN A 91 12.71 22.11 -1.40
N VAL A 92 13.94 22.48 -1.77
CA VAL A 92 15.05 21.57 -2.07
C VAL A 92 15.89 21.21 -0.83
N ARG A 93 15.62 21.79 0.35
CA ARG A 93 16.36 21.38 1.57
C ARG A 93 15.80 20.08 2.12
N LEU A 94 16.70 19.08 2.26
CA LEU A 94 16.45 17.69 2.66
C LEU A 94 15.39 17.47 3.75
N GLY A 95 15.26 18.36 4.74
CA GLY A 95 14.26 18.21 5.81
C GLY A 95 12.83 18.61 5.46
N PHE A 96 12.58 19.44 4.42
CA PHE A 96 11.21 19.73 3.95
C PHE A 96 10.63 18.52 3.22
N VAL A 97 11.39 17.94 2.28
CA VAL A 97 10.99 16.72 1.58
C VAL A 97 10.80 15.56 2.57
N GLY A 98 11.68 15.46 3.59
CA GLY A 98 11.54 14.49 4.67
C GLY A 98 10.25 14.66 5.47
N ARG A 99 9.94 15.87 5.95
CA ARG A 99 8.73 16.12 6.75
C ARG A 99 7.44 16.06 5.95
N LEU A 100 7.42 16.52 4.69
CA LEU A 100 6.26 16.37 3.81
C LEU A 100 5.93 14.89 3.61
N LYS A 101 6.93 14.06 3.30
CA LYS A 101 6.77 12.61 3.17
C LYS A 101 6.31 11.95 4.46
N GLN A 102 6.79 12.41 5.62
CA GLN A 102 6.34 11.91 6.93
C GLN A 102 4.87 12.26 7.19
N VAL A 103 4.45 13.49 6.92
CA VAL A 103 3.04 13.91 7.06
C VAL A 103 2.13 13.16 6.08
N GLU A 104 2.56 13.00 4.83
CA GLU A 104 1.84 12.21 3.83
C GLU A 104 1.74 10.73 4.22
N SER A 105 2.82 10.17 4.78
CA SER A 105 2.83 8.80 5.30
C SER A 105 1.86 8.64 6.47
N VAL A 106 1.87 9.55 7.46
CA VAL A 106 0.92 9.48 8.59
C VAL A 106 -0.52 9.57 8.09
N ARG A 107 -0.83 10.54 7.22
CA ARG A 107 -2.18 10.67 6.62
C ARG A 107 -2.59 9.47 5.77
N PHE A 108 -1.64 8.78 5.16
CA PHE A 108 -1.90 7.53 4.45
C PHE A 108 -2.26 6.42 5.44
N HIS A 109 -1.49 6.26 6.52
CA HIS A 109 -1.76 5.24 7.55
C HIS A 109 -3.08 5.50 8.30
N GLU A 110 -3.39 6.76 8.61
CA GLU A 110 -4.66 7.16 9.23
C GLU A 110 -5.84 6.78 8.32
N ARG A 111 -5.79 7.19 7.05
CA ARG A 111 -6.82 6.81 6.06
C ARG A 111 -6.92 5.31 5.86
N LEU A 112 -5.79 4.60 5.82
CA LEU A 112 -5.78 3.14 5.70
C LEU A 112 -6.49 2.49 6.90
N GLY A 113 -6.25 2.99 8.12
CA GLY A 113 -6.95 2.55 9.33
C GLY A 113 -8.45 2.85 9.30
N GLU A 114 -8.85 4.04 8.82
CA GLU A 114 -10.26 4.40 8.62
C GLU A 114 -10.94 3.45 7.61
N TYR A 115 -10.30 3.18 6.47
CA TYR A 115 -10.82 2.25 5.46
C TYR A 115 -10.93 0.82 6.00
N GLN A 116 -9.95 0.36 6.79
CA GLN A 116 -10.00 -0.96 7.42
C GLN A 116 -11.14 -1.07 8.43
N ALA A 117 -11.35 -0.03 9.25
CA ALA A 117 -12.46 0.00 10.21
C ALA A 117 -13.82 -0.01 9.51
N GLU A 118 -13.98 0.75 8.42
CA GLU A 118 -15.20 0.78 7.61
C GLU A 118 -15.46 -0.57 6.92
N GLN A 119 -14.41 -1.22 6.39
CA GLN A 119 -14.49 -2.56 5.83
C GLN A 119 -14.98 -3.57 6.87
N LEU A 120 -14.40 -3.58 8.07
CA LEU A 120 -14.78 -4.50 9.14
C LEU A 120 -16.24 -4.29 9.57
N ALA A 121 -16.66 -3.04 9.77
CA ALA A 121 -18.04 -2.72 10.13
C ALA A 121 -19.04 -3.12 9.03
N THR A 122 -18.64 -3.03 7.77
CA THR A 122 -19.46 -3.45 6.63
C THR A 122 -19.52 -4.96 6.51
N GLU A 123 -18.40 -5.65 6.71
CA GLU A 123 -18.34 -7.11 6.73
C GLU A 123 -19.25 -7.71 7.80
N GLN A 124 -19.25 -7.15 9.02
CA GLN A 124 -20.16 -7.57 10.09
C GLN A 124 -21.64 -7.42 9.69
N ARG A 125 -22.01 -6.30 9.06
CA ARG A 125 -23.38 -6.08 8.57
C ARG A 125 -23.76 -7.07 7.46
N LEU A 126 -22.84 -7.34 6.54
CA LEU A 126 -23.06 -8.28 5.44
C LEU A 126 -23.11 -9.74 5.93
N GLN A 127 -22.37 -10.07 6.97
CA GLN A 127 -22.37 -11.41 7.57
C GLN A 127 -23.75 -11.77 8.13
N ALA A 128 -24.48 -10.80 8.70
CA ALA A 128 -25.86 -11.00 9.14
C ALA A 128 -26.84 -11.32 7.99
N LEU A 129 -26.48 -10.99 6.74
CA LEU A 129 -27.28 -11.28 5.54
C LEU A 129 -26.86 -12.58 4.84
N LYS A 130 -25.78 -13.22 5.27
CA LYS A 130 -25.31 -14.47 4.66
C LYS A 130 -26.31 -15.59 4.96
N ARG A 131 -26.89 -16.13 3.90
CA ARG A 131 -27.69 -17.36 3.94
C ARG A 131 -26.76 -18.59 3.92
N PRO A 132 -27.17 -19.70 4.54
CA PRO A 132 -26.40 -20.95 4.46
C PRO A 132 -26.31 -21.41 3.00
N PHE A 133 -25.18 -22.02 2.65
CA PHE A 133 -25.01 -22.67 1.36
C PHE A 133 -25.81 -23.97 1.33
N ARG A 134 -26.34 -24.31 0.15
CA ARG A 134 -27.11 -25.55 -0.05
C ARG A 134 -26.21 -26.77 0.21
N PRO A 135 -26.65 -27.75 1.02
CA PRO A 135 -25.84 -28.93 1.32
C PRO A 135 -25.39 -29.71 0.08
N GLU A 136 -26.24 -29.77 -0.95
CA GLU A 136 -25.92 -30.43 -2.24
C GLU A 136 -24.72 -29.80 -2.94
N VAL A 137 -24.57 -28.48 -2.85
CA VAL A 137 -23.44 -27.74 -3.44
C VAL A 137 -22.15 -28.07 -2.69
N LEU A 138 -22.20 -28.12 -1.36
CA LEU A 138 -21.04 -28.46 -0.54
C LEU A 138 -20.62 -29.92 -0.73
N ALA A 139 -21.60 -30.84 -0.79
CA ALA A 139 -21.35 -32.25 -1.06
C ALA A 139 -20.70 -32.47 -2.44
N ALA A 140 -21.10 -31.70 -3.46
CA ALA A 140 -20.49 -31.77 -4.78
C ALA A 140 -19.03 -31.29 -4.81
N LEU A 141 -18.63 -30.39 -3.90
CA LEU A 141 -17.25 -29.90 -3.77
C LEU A 141 -16.34 -30.80 -2.94
N GLN A 142 -16.91 -31.67 -2.09
CA GLN A 142 -16.15 -32.52 -1.18
C GLN A 142 -15.05 -33.35 -1.86
N PRO A 143 -15.30 -34.04 -3.00
CA PRO A 143 -14.25 -34.83 -3.66
C PRO A 143 -13.06 -33.99 -4.13
N TRP A 144 -13.32 -32.73 -4.51
CA TRP A 144 -12.26 -31.80 -4.87
C TRP A 144 -11.47 -31.35 -3.63
N ALA A 145 -12.13 -31.11 -2.50
CA ALA A 145 -11.46 -30.72 -1.26
C ALA A 145 -10.60 -31.87 -0.69
N ASP A 146 -11.11 -33.09 -0.73
CA ASP A 146 -10.46 -34.27 -0.16
C ASP A 146 -9.09 -34.58 -0.78
N GLN A 147 -8.87 -34.20 -2.04
CA GLN A 147 -7.59 -34.42 -2.74
C GLN A 147 -6.40 -33.80 -1.99
N TYR A 148 -6.63 -32.71 -1.24
CA TYR A 148 -5.61 -31.95 -0.51
C TYR A 148 -5.28 -32.57 0.86
N SER A 149 -5.96 -33.65 1.27
CA SER A 149 -5.58 -34.41 2.47
C SER A 149 -4.31 -35.25 2.26
N ALA A 150 -4.09 -35.75 1.04
CA ALA A 150 -2.95 -36.57 0.66
C ALA A 150 -1.93 -35.78 -0.18
N ASP A 151 -0.68 -36.24 -0.18
CA ASP A 151 0.35 -35.67 -1.05
C ASP A 151 0.21 -36.21 -2.47
N GLN A 152 0.11 -35.28 -3.43
CA GLN A 152 0.03 -35.58 -4.85
C GLN A 152 1.11 -34.81 -5.62
N LEU A 153 1.45 -35.30 -6.82
CA LEU A 153 2.37 -34.59 -7.72
C LEU A 153 1.72 -33.35 -8.33
N ARG A 154 0.40 -33.40 -8.56
CA ARG A 154 -0.43 -32.33 -9.14
C ARG A 154 -1.81 -32.40 -8.50
N TYR A 155 -2.40 -31.24 -8.26
CA TYR A 155 -3.76 -31.09 -7.74
C TYR A 155 -4.64 -30.42 -8.79
N LYS A 156 -5.93 -30.74 -8.79
CA LYS A 156 -6.92 -30.08 -9.64
C LYS A 156 -7.35 -28.76 -9.02
N PHE A 157 -7.41 -27.70 -9.83
CA PHE A 157 -8.00 -26.43 -9.42
C PHE A 157 -9.53 -26.45 -9.58
N LEU A 158 -10.23 -25.70 -8.75
CA LEU A 158 -11.69 -25.57 -8.79
C LEU A 158 -12.11 -24.42 -9.69
N VAL A 159 -13.13 -24.66 -10.52
CA VAL A 159 -13.84 -23.64 -11.27
C VAL A 159 -15.31 -23.63 -10.86
N LEU A 160 -15.74 -22.53 -10.24
CA LEU A 160 -17.14 -22.25 -9.96
C LEU A 160 -17.71 -21.44 -11.12
N ARG A 161 -18.52 -22.10 -11.95
CA ARG A 161 -19.13 -21.49 -13.14
C ARG A 161 -20.60 -21.20 -12.92
N GLY A 162 -21.10 -20.11 -13.48
CA GLY A 162 -22.54 -19.81 -13.51
C GLY A 162 -22.80 -18.34 -13.80
N GLY A 163 -24.07 -17.97 -13.97
CA GLY A 163 -24.45 -16.59 -14.27
C GLY A 163 -24.20 -15.60 -13.13
N SER A 164 -24.41 -14.32 -13.41
CA SER A 164 -24.34 -13.27 -12.40
C SER A 164 -25.29 -13.53 -11.22
N ARG A 165 -24.88 -13.15 -10.01
CA ARG A 165 -25.66 -13.27 -8.75
C ARG A 165 -26.01 -14.69 -8.27
N THR A 166 -25.41 -15.73 -8.82
CA THR A 166 -25.54 -17.12 -8.32
C THR A 166 -24.82 -17.36 -6.99
N GLY A 167 -23.98 -16.40 -6.53
CA GLY A 167 -23.25 -16.49 -5.26
C GLY A 167 -21.86 -17.13 -5.37
N LYS A 168 -21.33 -17.33 -6.60
CA LYS A 168 -20.01 -17.94 -6.88
C LYS A 168 -18.89 -17.37 -6.02
N SER A 169 -18.73 -16.05 -6.03
CA SER A 169 -17.67 -15.36 -5.28
C SER A 169 -17.87 -15.46 -3.77
N THR A 170 -19.12 -15.45 -3.30
CA THR A 170 -19.42 -15.62 -1.86
C THR A 170 -19.08 -17.03 -1.40
N LEU A 171 -19.45 -18.05 -2.18
CA LEU A 171 -19.09 -19.44 -1.93
C LEU A 171 -17.57 -19.61 -1.93
N ALA A 172 -16.89 -19.13 -2.98
CA ALA A 172 -15.43 -19.22 -3.12
C ALA A 172 -14.70 -18.61 -1.92
N LYS A 173 -15.14 -17.45 -1.42
CA LYS A 173 -14.55 -16.76 -0.26
C LYS A 173 -14.82 -17.46 1.08
N SER A 174 -15.82 -18.33 1.14
CA SER A 174 -16.23 -19.00 2.37
C SER A 174 -15.73 -20.45 2.46
N LEU A 175 -15.05 -20.98 1.42
CA LEU A 175 -14.53 -22.35 1.42
C LEU A 175 -13.52 -22.60 2.56
N GLY A 176 -12.78 -21.56 2.94
CA GLY A 176 -11.92 -21.57 4.11
C GLY A 176 -12.64 -21.94 5.40
N ASP A 177 -13.82 -21.36 5.63
CA ASP A 177 -14.65 -21.63 6.80
C ASP A 177 -15.31 -23.02 6.71
N VAL A 178 -15.68 -23.45 5.50
CA VAL A 178 -16.33 -24.75 5.25
C VAL A 178 -15.38 -25.92 5.48
N TYR A 179 -14.13 -25.83 4.99
CA TYR A 179 -13.15 -26.91 5.04
C TYR A 179 -12.03 -26.72 6.07
N GLY A 180 -12.04 -25.61 6.81
CA GLY A 180 -11.06 -25.33 7.87
C GLY A 180 -9.67 -24.97 7.35
N TRP A 181 -9.56 -24.35 6.17
CA TRP A 181 -8.26 -23.99 5.57
C TRP A 181 -7.75 -22.61 5.96
N GLY A 182 -8.59 -21.75 6.53
CA GLY A 182 -8.25 -20.34 6.82
C GLY A 182 -8.68 -19.40 5.70
N SER A 183 -8.23 -18.14 5.75
CA SER A 183 -8.70 -17.11 4.81
C SER A 183 -8.13 -17.26 3.40
N PRO A 184 -8.88 -16.88 2.35
CA PRO A 184 -8.35 -16.82 1.00
C PRO A 184 -7.38 -15.66 0.80
N TYR A 185 -6.37 -15.87 -0.05
CA TYR A 185 -5.75 -14.78 -0.81
C TYR A 185 -6.59 -14.51 -2.06
N ILE A 186 -7.06 -13.28 -2.24
CA ILE A 186 -8.01 -12.94 -3.31
C ILE A 186 -7.34 -12.02 -4.32
N GLN A 187 -7.35 -12.42 -5.59
CA GLN A 187 -7.04 -11.57 -6.73
C GLN A 187 -8.23 -11.50 -7.68
N THR A 188 -8.74 -10.30 -7.96
CA THR A 188 -9.78 -10.08 -8.97
C THR A 188 -9.16 -10.02 -10.38
N VAL A 189 -9.54 -10.95 -11.26
CA VAL A 189 -9.00 -11.12 -12.63
C VAL A 189 -9.88 -10.40 -13.66
N GLN A 190 -10.13 -9.11 -13.45
CA GLN A 190 -10.84 -8.26 -14.42
C GLN A 190 -9.88 -7.70 -15.48
N GLY A 191 -9.43 -8.58 -16.39
CA GLY A 191 -8.47 -8.21 -17.44
C GLY A 191 -7.02 -8.17 -16.96
N ALA A 192 -6.73 -8.74 -15.78
CA ALA A 192 -5.37 -8.92 -15.32
C ALA A 192 -4.63 -9.89 -16.27
N PRO A 193 -3.45 -9.50 -16.82
CA PRO A 193 -2.73 -10.32 -17.78
C PRO A 193 -2.00 -11.52 -17.14
N ALA A 194 -1.87 -11.52 -15.81
CA ALA A 194 -1.11 -12.52 -15.06
C ALA A 194 -1.62 -12.65 -13.62
N PRO A 195 -1.44 -13.82 -12.99
CA PRO A 195 -1.53 -13.96 -11.54
C PRO A 195 -0.56 -13.01 -10.84
N ASP A 196 -1.05 -12.25 -9.87
CA ASP A 196 -0.24 -11.47 -8.95
C ASP A 196 -0.40 -12.05 -7.55
N LEU A 197 0.61 -12.79 -7.12
CA LEU A 197 0.69 -13.46 -5.83
C LEU A 197 1.80 -12.85 -4.96
N LYS A 198 2.17 -11.59 -5.19
CA LYS A 198 3.29 -10.96 -4.46
C LYS A 198 3.03 -10.86 -2.95
N GLU A 199 1.77 -10.71 -2.57
CA GLU A 199 1.32 -10.61 -1.18
C GLU A 199 0.74 -11.94 -0.67
N PHE A 200 0.79 -13.01 -1.48
CA PHE A 200 0.39 -14.33 -1.02
C PHE A 200 1.41 -14.85 -0.01
N ASP A 201 0.90 -15.16 1.18
CA ASP A 201 1.64 -15.84 2.24
C ASP A 201 0.92 -17.13 2.62
N LYS A 202 1.65 -18.25 2.57
CA LYS A 202 1.12 -19.59 2.84
C LYS A 202 0.83 -19.82 4.32
N GLU A 203 1.44 -19.04 5.22
CA GLU A 203 1.16 -19.13 6.66
C GLU A 203 -0.15 -18.41 7.02
N SER A 204 -0.42 -17.28 6.36
CA SER A 204 -1.63 -16.50 6.63
C SER A 204 -2.83 -16.88 5.77
N HIS A 205 -2.62 -17.45 4.57
CA HIS A 205 -3.68 -17.77 3.63
C HIS A 205 -3.80 -19.29 3.41
N GLY A 206 -5.03 -19.78 3.51
CA GLY A 206 -5.35 -21.19 3.31
C GLY A 206 -5.37 -21.64 1.85
N TYR A 207 -5.73 -20.72 0.96
CA TYR A 207 -5.96 -21.01 -0.46
C TYR A 207 -5.93 -19.74 -1.29
N ILE A 208 -5.86 -19.89 -2.61
CA ILE A 208 -5.84 -18.79 -3.57
C ILE A 208 -7.17 -18.74 -4.32
N LEU A 209 -7.77 -17.56 -4.39
CA LEU A 209 -8.97 -17.26 -5.15
C LEU A 209 -8.68 -16.26 -6.27
N PHE A 210 -8.81 -16.72 -7.51
CA PHE A 210 -8.90 -15.85 -8.68
C PHE A 210 -10.37 -15.53 -8.97
N ASP A 211 -10.84 -14.38 -8.53
CA ASP A 211 -12.24 -13.97 -8.66
C ASP A 211 -12.48 -13.31 -10.03
N ASN A 212 -13.56 -13.71 -10.70
CA ASN A 212 -14.02 -13.17 -11.98
C ASN A 212 -13.03 -13.35 -13.14
N VAL A 213 -12.57 -14.58 -13.36
CA VAL A 213 -11.73 -14.95 -14.51
C VAL A 213 -12.59 -14.93 -15.78
N ASN A 214 -12.21 -14.07 -16.74
CA ASN A 214 -12.98 -13.84 -17.96
C ASN A 214 -12.49 -14.63 -19.18
N ASP A 215 -11.28 -15.19 -19.12
CA ASP A 215 -10.63 -15.89 -20.23
C ASP A 215 -9.83 -17.09 -19.70
N MET A 216 -10.07 -18.28 -20.26
CA MET A 216 -9.33 -19.49 -19.90
C MET A 216 -7.83 -19.40 -20.22
N GLN A 217 -7.41 -18.50 -21.12
CA GLN A 217 -6.00 -18.31 -21.45
C GLN A 217 -5.16 -17.94 -20.22
N PHE A 218 -5.76 -17.21 -19.27
CA PHE A 218 -5.16 -16.93 -17.96
C PHE A 218 -4.74 -18.21 -17.21
N VAL A 219 -5.46 -19.31 -17.38
CA VAL A 219 -5.12 -20.61 -16.77
C VAL A 219 -4.08 -21.34 -17.60
N LEU A 220 -4.22 -21.29 -18.93
CA LEU A 220 -3.32 -21.98 -19.86
C LEU A 220 -1.90 -21.40 -19.85
N ASP A 221 -1.75 -20.11 -19.64
CA ASP A 221 -0.43 -19.47 -19.54
C ASP A 221 0.31 -19.87 -18.26
N TYR A 222 -0.44 -20.28 -17.22
CA TYR A 222 0.09 -20.58 -15.89
C TYR A 222 -0.25 -22.02 -15.42
N ARG A 223 -0.32 -22.98 -16.36
CA ARG A 223 -0.64 -24.41 -16.11
C ARG A 223 0.08 -25.02 -14.92
N ALA A 224 1.39 -24.78 -14.82
CA ALA A 224 2.20 -25.34 -13.75
C ALA A 224 1.82 -24.76 -12.37
N LEU A 225 1.47 -23.47 -12.31
CA LEU A 225 1.06 -22.78 -11.09
C LEU A 225 -0.29 -23.31 -10.60
N VAL A 226 -1.29 -23.38 -11.49
CA VAL A 226 -2.67 -23.76 -11.12
C VAL A 226 -2.78 -25.22 -10.67
N GLN A 227 -1.82 -26.07 -11.07
CA GLN A 227 -1.72 -27.47 -10.62
C GLN A 227 -1.15 -27.64 -9.21
N SER A 228 -0.72 -26.55 -8.54
CA SER A 228 -0.24 -26.56 -7.14
C SER A 228 0.84 -27.62 -6.88
N ASN A 229 1.72 -27.83 -7.86
CA ASN A 229 2.78 -28.83 -7.81
C ASN A 229 3.96 -28.37 -6.94
N ASN A 230 4.93 -29.26 -6.70
CA ASN A 230 6.08 -28.96 -5.83
C ASN A 230 7.21 -28.18 -6.54
N SER A 231 6.86 -27.21 -7.38
CA SER A 231 7.83 -26.35 -8.07
C SER A 231 7.76 -24.92 -7.56
N VAL A 232 8.88 -24.21 -7.64
CA VAL A 232 8.90 -22.77 -7.38
C VAL A 232 8.56 -22.05 -8.69
N HIS A 233 7.51 -21.24 -8.67
CA HIS A 233 7.06 -20.45 -9.82
C HIS A 233 7.63 -19.05 -9.75
N THR A 234 8.06 -18.52 -10.89
CA THR A 234 8.51 -17.13 -11.01
C THR A 234 7.44 -16.31 -11.71
N LEU A 235 6.93 -15.29 -11.03
CA LEU A 235 5.91 -14.36 -11.52
C LEU A 235 6.47 -12.94 -11.62
N GLY A 236 5.71 -12.00 -12.18
CA GLY A 236 6.13 -10.60 -12.31
C GLY A 236 7.23 -10.37 -13.35
N GLN A 237 7.33 -11.24 -14.37
CA GLN A 237 8.35 -11.11 -15.41
C GLN A 237 8.06 -9.89 -16.30
N SER A 238 8.94 -8.89 -16.20
CA SER A 238 9.04 -7.75 -17.12
C SER A 238 10.33 -7.84 -17.94
N GLN A 239 10.45 -7.05 -19.01
CA GLN A 239 11.68 -7.02 -19.85
C GLN A 239 12.97 -6.77 -19.07
N THR A 240 12.90 -6.11 -17.91
CA THR A 240 14.06 -5.80 -17.06
C THR A 240 14.23 -6.73 -15.87
N GLY A 241 13.26 -7.63 -15.60
CA GLY A 241 13.31 -8.60 -14.50
C GLY A 241 13.23 -8.00 -13.08
N MET A 242 13.18 -6.68 -12.92
CA MET A 242 13.26 -5.99 -11.62
C MET A 242 12.08 -6.29 -10.69
N TYR A 243 10.95 -6.72 -11.23
CA TYR A 243 9.73 -7.03 -10.47
C TYR A 243 9.44 -8.52 -10.37
N ALA A 244 10.39 -9.38 -10.79
CA ALA A 244 10.21 -10.82 -10.71
C ALA A 244 10.25 -11.29 -9.24
N TYR A 245 9.31 -12.14 -8.85
CA TYR A 245 9.28 -12.76 -7.53
C TYR A 245 8.95 -14.25 -7.65
N ARG A 246 9.26 -14.99 -6.59
CA ARG A 246 9.10 -16.44 -6.53
C ARG A 246 7.99 -16.80 -5.56
N VAL A 247 7.17 -17.76 -5.95
CA VAL A 247 6.08 -18.30 -5.14
C VAL A 247 6.09 -19.82 -5.16
N TRP A 248 5.81 -20.44 -4.02
CA TRP A 248 5.71 -21.89 -3.89
C TRP A 248 4.32 -22.25 -3.38
N VAL A 249 3.51 -22.85 -4.25
CA VAL A 249 2.07 -23.12 -4.01
C VAL A 249 1.78 -24.61 -3.87
N TYR A 250 2.77 -25.41 -3.44
CA TYR A 250 2.56 -26.85 -3.27
C TYR A 250 1.43 -27.14 -2.29
N LYS A 251 0.45 -27.94 -2.72
CA LYS A 251 -0.72 -28.35 -1.92
C LYS A 251 -1.60 -27.18 -1.46
N VAL A 252 -1.52 -26.03 -2.13
CA VAL A 252 -2.40 -24.88 -1.89
C VAL A 252 -3.65 -25.02 -2.78
N PRO A 253 -4.87 -25.01 -2.25
CA PRO A 253 -6.07 -25.03 -3.09
C PRO A 253 -6.15 -23.77 -3.97
N ILE A 254 -6.49 -23.96 -5.25
CA ILE A 254 -6.68 -22.87 -6.20
C ILE A 254 -8.12 -22.90 -6.67
N VAL A 255 -8.82 -21.78 -6.49
CA VAL A 255 -10.24 -21.61 -6.78
C VAL A 255 -10.40 -20.46 -7.77
N MET A 256 -11.26 -20.65 -8.76
CA MET A 256 -11.56 -19.65 -9.76
C MET A 256 -13.07 -19.49 -9.87
N THR A 257 -13.54 -18.25 -9.99
CA THR A 257 -14.94 -17.98 -10.36
C THR A 257 -14.99 -17.50 -11.80
N VAL A 258 -15.88 -18.11 -12.57
CA VAL A 258 -16.03 -17.87 -14.01
C VAL A 258 -17.50 -17.58 -14.29
N ASP A 259 -17.77 -16.48 -15.00
CA ASP A 259 -19.13 -16.16 -15.44
C ASP A 259 -19.49 -16.94 -16.70
N ASP A 260 -20.79 -17.15 -16.96
CA ASP A 260 -21.25 -17.85 -18.16
C ASP A 260 -20.86 -17.11 -19.45
N SER A 261 -20.69 -15.78 -19.38
CA SER A 261 -20.23 -14.96 -20.51
C SER A 261 -18.72 -14.99 -20.77
N ALA A 262 -17.94 -15.68 -19.92
CA ALA A 262 -16.49 -15.74 -20.08
C ALA A 262 -16.09 -16.61 -21.30
N VAL A 263 -14.92 -16.31 -21.88
CA VAL A 263 -14.31 -17.13 -22.94
C VAL A 263 -13.73 -18.38 -22.30
N TRP A 264 -14.56 -19.42 -22.18
CA TRP A 264 -14.22 -20.63 -21.43
C TRP A 264 -14.69 -21.91 -22.13
N ASN A 265 -13.74 -22.79 -22.45
CA ASN A 265 -14.00 -24.10 -23.02
C ASN A 265 -13.59 -25.23 -22.05
N SER A 266 -14.56 -25.75 -21.30
CA SER A 266 -14.36 -26.87 -20.36
C SER A 266 -13.97 -28.18 -21.05
N HIS A 267 -14.11 -28.28 -22.38
CA HIS A 267 -13.73 -29.47 -23.16
C HIS A 267 -12.30 -29.39 -23.71
N GLU A 268 -11.58 -28.29 -23.50
CA GLU A 268 -10.16 -28.23 -23.83
C GLU A 268 -9.43 -29.36 -23.07
N PRO A 269 -8.66 -30.23 -23.76
CA PRO A 269 -8.16 -31.47 -23.16
C PRO A 269 -7.40 -31.27 -21.85
N TRP A 270 -6.52 -30.26 -21.80
CA TRP A 270 -5.72 -30.00 -20.60
C TRP A 270 -6.59 -29.49 -19.44
N ILE A 271 -7.50 -28.55 -19.70
CA ILE A 271 -8.44 -28.03 -18.70
C ILE A 271 -9.29 -29.17 -18.16
N ARG A 272 -9.91 -29.97 -19.03
CA ARG A 272 -10.79 -31.09 -18.62
C ARG A 272 -10.11 -32.07 -17.66
N GLU A 273 -8.83 -32.35 -17.88
CA GLU A 273 -8.07 -33.30 -17.05
C GLU A 273 -7.62 -32.70 -15.71
N ASN A 274 -7.37 -31.39 -15.66
CA ASN A 274 -6.73 -30.70 -14.52
C ASN A 274 -7.69 -29.81 -13.72
N MET A 275 -8.93 -29.65 -14.17
CA MET A 275 -9.96 -28.86 -13.53
C MET A 275 -10.95 -29.77 -12.79
N PHE A 276 -11.49 -29.25 -11.70
CA PHE A 276 -12.77 -29.67 -11.14
C PHE A 276 -13.78 -28.56 -11.39
N GLU A 277 -14.83 -28.81 -12.16
CA GLU A 277 -15.84 -27.80 -12.49
C GLU A 277 -17.13 -28.07 -11.71
N LEU A 278 -17.65 -27.02 -11.07
CA LEU A 278 -19.00 -26.99 -10.53
C LEU A 278 -19.81 -25.90 -11.21
N VAL A 279 -20.84 -26.31 -11.96
CA VAL A 279 -21.75 -25.40 -12.67
C VAL A 279 -22.96 -25.10 -11.79
N LEU A 280 -23.07 -23.85 -11.34
CA LEU A 280 -24.16 -23.31 -10.55
C LEU A 280 -25.28 -22.82 -11.46
N ARG A 281 -26.35 -23.60 -11.58
CA ARG A 281 -27.55 -23.26 -12.38
C ARG A 281 -28.52 -22.29 -11.70
N GLY A 282 -28.20 -21.84 -10.48
CA GLY A 282 -29.01 -20.95 -9.67
C GLY A 282 -28.25 -20.50 -8.42
N PRO A 283 -28.92 -19.82 -7.48
CA PRO A 283 -28.32 -19.43 -6.21
C PRO A 283 -27.77 -20.65 -5.47
N CYS A 284 -26.51 -20.58 -5.03
CA CYS A 284 -25.87 -21.62 -4.21
C CYS A 284 -26.28 -21.58 -2.73
N TYR A 285 -27.17 -20.65 -2.37
CA TYR A 285 -27.70 -20.45 -1.02
C TYR A 285 -29.21 -20.71 -0.98
N GLU A 286 -29.74 -20.91 0.22
CA GLU A 286 -31.17 -21.05 0.52
C GLU A 286 -31.91 -19.71 0.53
#